data_AF-A0A554R271-F1
#
_entry.id   AF-A0A554R271-F1
#
_cell.length_a   1.000
_cell.length_b   1.000
_cell.length_c   1.000
_cell.angle_alpha   90.00
_cell.angle_beta   90.00
_cell.angle_gamma   90.00
#
_symmetry.space_group_name_H-M   'P 1'
#
loop_
_entity.id
_entity.type
_entity.pdbx_description
1 polymer ?
#
loop_
_entity_poly.entity_id
_entity_poly.type
_entity_poly.pdbx_seq_one_letter_code
_entity_poly.pdbx_strand_id
1 'polypeptide(L)'
;MPGILRAVDDARAAAGLALGELRSGDDTYRIGVMRRTKASSRAWGLDRPSPELLYTIDCPCGGMNVWQLPNTESKPDEGDCDSCGRTLFDSAGAPIAPMVVEPA
;
A
#
# COMPACT_ATOMS: atom_id res chain seq x y z
N MET A 1 -4.56 -1.77 -6.25
CA MET A 1 -5.47 -1.11 -5.30
C MET A 1 -4.73 -1.06 -3.99
N PRO A 2 -4.55 0.11 -3.36
CA PRO A 2 -3.88 0.25 -2.07
C PRO A 2 -4.39 -0.75 -1.04
N GLY A 3 -3.50 -1.25 -0.20
CA GLY A 3 -3.83 -2.32 0.75
C GLY A 3 -4.92 -2.00 1.74
N ILE A 4 -4.98 -0.76 2.21
CA ILE A 4 -6.07 -0.31 3.07
C ILE A 4 -7.44 -0.43 2.37
N LEU A 5 -7.52 -0.15 1.07
CA LEU A 5 -8.76 -0.29 0.31
C LEU A 5 -9.10 -1.77 0.10
N ARG A 6 -8.10 -2.64 -0.05
CA ARG A 6 -8.29 -4.08 -0.16
C ARG A 6 -8.85 -4.68 1.13
N ALA A 7 -8.29 -4.34 2.28
CA ALA A 7 -8.79 -4.78 3.57
C ALA A 7 -10.26 -4.35 3.78
N VAL A 8 -10.61 -3.13 3.35
CA VAL A 8 -12.01 -2.65 3.42
C VAL A 8 -12.91 -3.36 2.41
N ASP A 9 -12.42 -3.69 1.21
CA ASP A 9 -13.16 -4.49 0.23
C ASP A 9 -13.51 -5.88 0.77
N ASP A 10 -12.52 -6.56 1.35
CA ASP A 10 -12.68 -7.90 1.95
C ASP A 10 -13.68 -7.89 3.11
N ALA A 11 -13.61 -6.88 3.98
CA ALA A 11 -14.57 -6.71 5.08
C ALA A 11 -16.02 -6.50 4.60
N ARG A 12 -16.23 -6.04 3.36
CA ARG A 12 -17.55 -5.81 2.76
C ARG A 12 -18.03 -6.94 1.87
N ALA A 13 -17.23 -7.99 1.65
CA ALA A 13 -17.59 -9.10 0.80
C ALA A 13 -18.89 -9.80 1.24
N ALA A 14 -19.08 -9.97 2.56
CA ALA A 14 -20.29 -10.59 3.13
C ALA A 14 -21.58 -9.79 2.87
N ALA A 15 -21.46 -8.47 2.67
CA ALA A 15 -22.59 -7.60 2.31
C ALA A 15 -22.91 -7.62 0.81
N GLY A 16 -22.21 -8.42 0.00
CA GLY A 16 -22.34 -8.41 -1.45
C GLY A 16 -21.91 -7.09 -2.08
N LEU A 17 -21.07 -6.32 -1.38
CA LEU A 17 -20.52 -5.06 -1.84
C LEU A 17 -19.07 -5.21 -2.25
N ALA A 18 -18.65 -4.31 -3.12
CA ALA A 18 -17.29 -4.14 -3.57
C ALA A 18 -16.87 -2.67 -3.42
N LEU A 19 -15.62 -2.45 -3.00
CA LEU A 19 -14.93 -1.19 -2.96
C LEU A 19 -13.84 -1.22 -4.05
N GLY A 20 -13.95 -0.33 -5.02
CA GLY A 20 -13.00 -0.24 -6.13
C GLY A 20 -12.30 1.10 -6.21
N GLU A 21 -11.14 1.07 -6.85
CA GLU A 21 -10.32 2.23 -7.14
C GLU A 21 -10.12 2.34 -8.67
N LEU A 22 -10.41 3.51 -9.23
CA LEU A 22 -10.15 3.82 -10.63
C LEU A 22 -9.13 4.96 -10.72
N ARG A 23 -7.91 4.64 -11.15
CA ARG A 23 -6.87 5.63 -11.48
C ARG A 23 -7.24 6.33 -12.78
N SER A 24 -7.15 7.66 -12.83
CA SER A 24 -7.38 8.43 -14.06
C SER A 24 -6.19 9.28 -14.53
N GLY A 25 -4.97 8.93 -14.12
CA GLY A 25 -3.75 9.70 -14.39
C GLY A 25 -3.52 10.81 -13.38
N ASP A 26 -2.33 11.42 -13.41
CA ASP A 26 -1.92 12.59 -12.60
C ASP A 26 -2.32 12.50 -11.11
N ASP A 27 -1.92 11.40 -10.46
CA ASP A 27 -2.22 11.10 -9.04
C ASP A 27 -3.70 11.19 -8.65
N THR A 28 -4.59 11.18 -9.64
CA THR A 28 -6.03 11.30 -9.45
C THR A 28 -6.67 9.91 -9.42
N TYR A 29 -7.37 9.62 -8.32
CA TYR A 29 -8.07 8.37 -8.11
C TYR A 29 -9.54 8.61 -7.75
N ARG A 30 -10.40 7.70 -8.20
CA ARG A 30 -11.81 7.62 -7.78
C ARG A 30 -12.01 6.37 -6.94
N ILE A 31 -12.59 6.53 -5.76
CA ILE A 31 -12.96 5.42 -4.87
C ILE A 31 -14.48 5.30 -4.90
N GLY A 32 -15.00 4.08 -5.08
CA GLY A 32 -16.43 3.83 -5.17
C GLY A 32 -16.87 2.54 -4.51
N VAL A 33 -18.07 2.55 -3.91
CA VAL A 33 -18.74 1.34 -3.39
C VAL A 33 -19.86 0.94 -4.34
N MET A 34 -19.94 -0.33 -4.68
CA MET A 34 -20.94 -0.88 -5.59
C MET A 34 -21.38 -2.29 -5.18
N ARG A 35 -22.38 -2.85 -5.87
CA ARG A 35 -22.66 -4.28 -5.79
C ARG A 35 -21.51 -5.09 -6.37
N ARG A 36 -21.11 -6.14 -5.67
CA ARG A 36 -20.11 -7.09 -6.15
C ARG A 36 -20.69 -7.94 -7.27
N THR A 37 -20.20 -7.71 -8.48
CA THR A 37 -20.55 -8.45 -9.69
C THR A 37 -19.30 -8.68 -10.54
N LYS A 38 -19.31 -9.68 -11.44
CA LYS A 38 -18.21 -9.84 -12.42
C LYS A 38 -18.01 -8.62 -13.32
N ALA A 39 -19.03 -7.78 -13.49
CA ALA A 39 -18.94 -6.55 -14.28
C ALA A 39 -18.23 -5.45 -13.48
N SER A 40 -18.59 -5.27 -12.21
CA SER A 40 -17.93 -4.29 -11.34
C SER A 40 -16.47 -4.64 -11.10
N SER A 41 -16.14 -5.92 -10.87
CA SER A 41 -14.76 -6.35 -10.67
C SER A 41 -13.85 -6.03 -11.86
N ARG A 42 -14.37 -6.22 -13.08
CA ARG A 42 -13.62 -5.90 -14.30
C ARG A 42 -13.50 -4.39 -14.53
N ALA A 43 -14.61 -3.66 -14.44
CA ALA A 43 -14.63 -2.22 -14.71
C ALA A 43 -13.75 -1.43 -13.72
N TRP A 44 -13.64 -1.90 -12.48
CA TRP A 44 -12.89 -1.21 -11.41
C TRP A 44 -11.60 -1.91 -11.01
N GLY A 45 -11.24 -3.00 -11.70
CA GLY A 45 -9.97 -3.68 -11.47
C GLY A 45 -9.81 -4.30 -10.08
N LEU A 46 -10.91 -4.71 -9.43
CA LEU A 46 -10.90 -5.32 -8.09
C LEU A 46 -10.05 -6.58 -8.01
N ASP A 47 -10.01 -7.34 -9.10
CA ASP A 47 -9.26 -8.60 -9.19
C ASP A 47 -7.82 -8.39 -9.66
N ARG A 48 -7.39 -7.15 -9.91
CA ARG A 48 -6.00 -6.88 -10.31
C ARG A 48 -5.11 -7.06 -9.08
N PRO A 49 -4.03 -7.88 -9.16
CA PRO A 49 -3.04 -7.89 -8.10
C PRO A 49 -2.54 -6.47 -7.90
N SER A 50 -2.41 -6.06 -6.64
CA SER A 50 -1.81 -4.77 -6.36
C SER A 50 -0.38 -4.82 -6.89
N PRO A 51 -0.03 -3.94 -7.84
CA PRO A 51 1.33 -3.91 -8.36
C PRO A 51 2.27 -3.27 -7.35
N GLU A 52 1.82 -2.95 -6.13
CA GLU A 52 2.54 -2.18 -5.13
C GLU A 52 2.87 -3.05 -3.91
N LEU A 53 4.03 -2.80 -3.31
CA LEU A 53 4.52 -3.40 -2.08
C LEU A 53 4.58 -2.30 -1.02
N LEU A 54 4.19 -2.67 0.20
CA LEU A 54 4.39 -1.87 1.40
C LEU A 54 5.68 -2.33 2.07
N TYR A 55 6.59 -1.39 2.26
CA TYR A 55 7.80 -1.55 3.06
C TYR A 55 7.59 -0.78 4.36
N THR A 56 7.77 -1.45 5.50
CA THR A 56 7.55 -0.84 6.82
C THR A 56 8.77 -1.04 7.70
N ILE A 57 9.21 0.04 8.36
CA ILE A 57 10.22 0.00 9.41
C ILE A 57 9.63 0.65 10.65
N ASP A 58 9.64 -0.10 11.75
CA ASP A 58 9.37 0.43 13.09
C ASP A 58 10.67 1.02 13.66
N CYS A 59 10.69 2.34 13.81
CA CYS A 59 11.82 3.04 14.40
C CYS A 59 11.90 2.72 15.90
N PRO A 60 13.11 2.55 16.48
CA PRO A 60 13.27 2.33 17.91
C PRO A 60 12.69 3.43 18.83
N CYS A 61 12.35 4.61 18.28
CA CYS A 61 11.64 5.65 19.02
C CYS A 61 10.13 5.38 19.18
N GLY A 62 9.59 4.34 18.54
CA GLY A 62 8.16 4.02 18.48
C GLY A 62 7.42 4.61 17.28
N GLY A 63 8.09 5.38 16.42
CA GLY A 63 7.53 5.86 15.15
C GLY A 63 7.55 4.77 14.07
N MET A 64 6.61 4.83 13.13
CA MET A 64 6.50 3.90 12.00
C MET A 64 6.64 4.66 10.70
N ASN A 65 7.51 4.20 9.81
CA ASN A 65 7.67 4.72 8.46
C ASN A 65 7.24 3.67 7.45
N VAL A 66 6.46 4.10 6.45
CA VAL A 66 5.87 3.23 5.42
C VAL A 66 6.16 3.80 4.04
N TRP A 67 6.68 2.96 3.15
CA TRP A 67 6.82 3.27 1.74
C TRP A 67 5.91 2.35 0.93
N GLN A 68 5.11 2.94 0.03
CA GLN A 68 4.30 2.20 -0.92
C GLN A 68 4.91 2.38 -2.31
N LEU A 69 5.55 1.34 -2.82
CA LEU A 69 6.26 1.39 -4.10
C LEU A 69 5.74 0.32 -5.05
N PRO A 70 5.71 0.57 -6.37
CA PRO A 70 5.51 -0.48 -7.37
C PRO A 70 6.50 -1.64 -7.16
N ASN A 71 6.08 -2.86 -7.47
CA ASN A 71 6.91 -4.07 -7.39
C ASN A 71 8.05 -4.08 -8.43
N THR A 72 8.01 -3.15 -9.38
CA THR A 72 9.07 -2.87 -10.35
C THR A 72 10.11 -1.90 -9.82
N GLU A 73 9.82 -1.16 -8.75
CA GLU A 73 10.76 -0.25 -8.12
C GLU A 73 11.59 -0.97 -7.06
N SER A 74 12.82 -0.49 -6.87
CA SER A 74 13.70 -1.00 -5.81
C SER A 74 13.10 -0.73 -4.44
N LYS A 75 13.38 -1.64 -3.49
CA LYS A 75 13.09 -1.38 -2.08
C LYS A 75 13.75 -0.06 -1.62
N PRO A 76 13.16 0.65 -0.64
CA PRO A 76 13.81 1.84 -0.11
C PRO A 76 15.14 1.48 0.54
N ASP A 77 16.14 2.32 0.32
CA ASP A 77 17.49 2.23 0.87
C ASP A 77 17.92 3.53 1.58
N GLU A 78 17.03 4.52 1.65
CA GLU A 78 17.22 5.78 2.35
C GLU A 78 15.92 6.29 2.99
N GLY A 79 16.06 7.17 3.97
CA GLY A 79 14.93 7.81 4.66
C GLY A 79 15.19 8.06 6.14
N ASP A 80 14.55 9.10 6.66
CA ASP A 80 14.58 9.47 8.07
C ASP A 80 13.23 9.16 8.73
N CYS A 81 13.25 8.88 10.03
CA CYS A 81 12.03 8.64 10.78
C CYS A 81 11.19 9.91 10.91
N ASP A 82 9.94 9.87 10.48
CA ASP A 82 9.06 11.06 10.47
C ASP A 82 8.77 11.59 11.87
N SER A 83 8.91 10.74 12.90
CA SER A 83 8.65 11.09 14.29
C SER A 83 9.85 11.71 15.01
N CYS A 84 11.08 11.34 14.66
CA CYS A 84 12.27 11.75 15.42
C CYS A 84 13.47 12.19 14.59
N GLY A 85 13.37 12.17 13.26
CA GLY A 85 14.43 12.56 12.33
C GLY A 85 15.64 11.63 12.29
N ARG A 86 15.56 10.45 12.93
CA ARG A 86 16.64 9.46 12.90
C ARG A 86 16.71 8.79 11.53
N THR A 87 17.90 8.73 10.95
CA THR A 87 18.15 7.97 9.72
C THR A 87 17.86 6.49 9.93
N LEU A 88 17.01 5.93 9.07
CA LEU A 88 16.51 4.56 9.15
C LEU A 88 17.36 3.55 8.39
N PHE A 89 18.37 4.03 7.67
CA PHE A 89 19.26 3.23 6.84
C PHE A 89 20.72 3.55 7.17
N ASP A 90 21.57 2.56 7.11
CA ASP A 90 23.01 2.75 7.22
C ASP A 90 23.62 3.25 5.91
N SER A 91 24.93 3.51 5.91
CA SER A 91 25.64 4.00 4.73
C SER A 91 25.69 3.01 3.54
N ALA A 92 25.30 1.76 3.76
CA ALA A 92 25.20 0.73 2.72
C ALA A 92 23.75 0.54 2.24
N GLY A 93 22.80 1.34 2.74
CA GLY A 93 21.37 1.23 2.42
C GLY A 93 20.67 0.07 3.14
N ALA A 94 21.28 -0.50 4.17
CA ALA A 94 20.64 -1.53 4.98
C ALA A 94 19.81 -0.87 6.11
N PRO A 95 18.59 -1.35 6.37
CA PRO A 95 17.74 -0.76 7.39
C PRO A 95 18.30 -1.04 8.79
N ILE A 96 18.25 -0.04 9.68
CA ILE A 96 18.76 -0.15 11.06
C ILE A 96 17.86 -1.00 11.98
N ALA A 97 16.66 -1.33 11.51
CA ALA A 97 15.67 -2.17 12.16
C ALA A 97 15.03 -3.10 11.11
N PRO A 98 14.37 -4.20 11.51
CA PRO A 98 13.73 -5.10 10.56
C PRO A 98 12.75 -4.37 9.64
N MET A 99 12.90 -4.60 8.34
CA MET A 99 11.96 -4.12 7.32
C MET A 99 10.96 -5.23 7.01
N VAL A 100 9.68 -4.95 7.26
CA VAL A 100 8.57 -5.82 6.87
C VAL A 100 8.16 -5.46 5.44
N VAL A 101 7.90 -6.49 4.62
CA VAL A 101 7.47 -6.33 3.23
C VAL A 101 6.18 -7.09 3.03
N GLU A 102 5.13 -6.39 2.64
CA GLU A 102 3.80 -6.96 2.41
C GLU A 102 3.24 -6.47 1.08
N PRO A 103 2.40 -7.27 0.39
CA PRO A 103 1.59 -6.74 -0.69
C PRO A 103 0.76 -5.56 -0.19
N ALA A 104 0.69 -4.47 -0.97
CA ALA A 104 -0.26 -3.39 -0.72
C ALA A 104 -1.67 -3.91 -1.03
#